data_AF-A0A0R2X2N0-F1
#
_entry.id   AF-A0A0R2X2N0-F1
#
_cell.length_a   1.000
_cell.length_b   1.000
_cell.length_c   1.000
_cell.angle_alpha   90.00
_cell.angle_beta   90.00
_cell.angle_gamma   90.00
#
_symmetry.space_group_name_H-M   'P 1'
#
loop_
_entity.id
_entity.type
_entity.pdbx_description
1 polymer ?
#
loop_
_entity_poly.entity_id
_entity_poly.type
_entity_poly.pdbx_seq_one_letter_code
_entity_poly.pdbx_strand_id
1 'polypeptide(L)'
;MEAMTLWIYENVYFGLMRVLTVGELTGAEGKVPVTDNDKRPEADVLDFYIGTSRDAVNFDKTWVHARKPLIERGDTGSFDMAMVMATSEIITHNDEHWIYYMGCDTRHHGGRSINDKGGQIGLAKLPLDRFISQSAKDKLGTITTKPFKLEGDTLQVNVDAGKGRFHVEILDADGKPIPGFTVNEFNYYGSVEELRLKPQWKNNKDLSTLKGKTISLKFYLYNAKLYAFQIK
;
A
#
# COMPACT_ATOMS: atom_id res chain seq x y z
N MET A 1 -10.14 -16.80 -12.35
CA MET A 1 -11.39 -16.22 -11.82
C MET A 1 -11.01 -15.18 -10.78
N GLU A 2 -11.71 -14.04 -10.74
CA GLU A 2 -11.47 -12.95 -9.78
C GLU A 2 -12.77 -12.69 -9.02
N ALA A 3 -12.69 -12.57 -7.70
CA ALA A 3 -13.77 -12.07 -6.86
C ALA A 3 -13.26 -10.86 -6.05
N MET A 4 -14.09 -9.83 -5.92
CA MET A 4 -13.70 -8.55 -5.34
C MET A 4 -14.75 -8.09 -4.32
N THR A 5 -14.28 -7.67 -3.14
CA THR A 5 -15.05 -6.87 -2.17
C THR A 5 -14.49 -5.44 -2.16
N LEU A 6 -15.29 -4.49 -1.67
CA LEU A 6 -14.90 -3.08 -1.62
C LEU A 6 -14.68 -2.63 -0.18
N TRP A 7 -13.56 -1.95 0.04
CA TRP A 7 -13.27 -1.19 1.25
C TRP A 7 -13.04 0.28 0.87
N ILE A 8 -13.74 1.21 1.54
CA ILE A 8 -13.65 2.64 1.24
C ILE A 8 -12.83 3.31 2.34
N TYR A 9 -11.79 4.03 1.95
CA TYR A 9 -10.91 4.71 2.89
C TYR A 9 -10.32 5.98 2.28
N GLU A 10 -10.43 7.11 2.97
CA GLU A 10 -9.89 8.43 2.54
C GLU A 10 -10.25 8.82 1.09
N ASN A 11 -11.52 8.63 0.71
CA ASN A 11 -12.04 8.87 -0.65
C ASN A 11 -11.31 8.07 -1.75
N VAL A 12 -10.82 6.88 -1.40
CA VAL A 12 -10.32 5.88 -2.33
C VAL A 12 -11.13 4.61 -2.14
N TYR A 13 -11.52 4.00 -3.26
CA TYR A 13 -12.13 2.69 -3.28
C TYR A 13 -11.02 1.65 -3.44
N PHE A 14 -10.85 0.79 -2.44
CA PHE A 14 -9.94 -0.34 -2.48
C PHE A 14 -10.73 -1.60 -2.85
N GLY A 15 -10.42 -2.18 -3.99
CA GLY A 15 -10.90 -3.50 -4.39
C GLY A 15 -10.04 -4.57 -3.72
N LEU A 16 -10.59 -5.29 -2.76
CA LEU A 16 -9.93 -6.41 -2.09
C LEU A 16 -10.20 -7.67 -2.94
N MET A 17 -9.19 -8.13 -3.65
CA MET A 17 -9.34 -9.11 -4.73
C MET A 17 -8.73 -10.44 -4.33
N ARG A 18 -9.48 -11.53 -4.49
CA ARG A 18 -8.92 -12.89 -4.50
C ARG A 18 -8.86 -13.39 -5.94
N VAL A 19 -7.68 -13.81 -6.38
CA VAL A 19 -7.43 -14.19 -7.77
C VAL A 19 -6.96 -15.64 -7.81
N LEU A 20 -7.69 -16.46 -8.57
CA LEU A 20 -7.37 -17.87 -8.76
C LEU A 20 -6.35 -18.03 -9.88
N THR A 21 -5.17 -18.54 -9.52
CA THR A 21 -4.16 -19.03 -10.46
C THR A 21 -4.41 -20.51 -10.68
N VAL A 22 -5.00 -20.85 -11.83
CA VAL A 22 -5.42 -22.23 -12.14
C VAL A 22 -4.23 -23.11 -12.55
N GLY A 23 -3.23 -22.60 -13.27
CA GLY A 23 -2.20 -23.43 -13.90
C GLY A 23 -2.67 -24.18 -15.15
N GLU A 24 -1.83 -25.06 -15.70
CA GLU A 24 -2.23 -25.92 -16.83
C GLU A 24 -3.15 -27.05 -16.35
N LEU A 25 -4.38 -27.02 -16.84
CA LEU A 25 -5.34 -28.10 -16.62
C LEU A 25 -4.97 -29.26 -17.55
N THR A 26 -4.71 -30.44 -17.01
CA THR A 26 -4.39 -31.64 -17.80
C THR A 26 -5.34 -32.79 -17.47
N GLY A 27 -5.60 -33.66 -18.45
CA GLY A 27 -6.45 -34.85 -18.30
C GLY A 27 -7.96 -34.62 -18.49
N ALA A 28 -8.71 -35.72 -18.58
CA ALA A 28 -10.14 -35.74 -18.92
C ALA A 28 -11.06 -35.06 -17.88
N GLU A 29 -10.55 -34.82 -16.67
CA GLU A 29 -11.28 -34.15 -15.58
C GLU A 29 -10.81 -32.71 -15.33
N GLY A 30 -9.86 -32.18 -16.11
CA GLY A 30 -9.35 -30.81 -15.98
C GLY A 30 -8.71 -30.53 -14.62
N LYS A 31 -7.83 -31.42 -14.15
CA LYS A 31 -7.11 -31.26 -12.87
C LYS A 31 -5.68 -30.77 -13.09
N VAL A 32 -5.17 -30.03 -12.11
CA VAL A 32 -3.75 -29.63 -12.09
C VAL A 32 -2.92 -30.81 -11.56
N PRO A 33 -1.86 -31.26 -12.26
CA PRO A 33 -0.98 -32.32 -11.80
C PRO A 33 -0.47 -32.06 -10.39
N VAL A 34 -0.55 -33.08 -9.54
CA VAL A 34 -0.01 -33.05 -8.18
C VAL A 34 1.37 -33.70 -8.20
N THR A 35 2.43 -32.91 -8.11
CA THR A 35 3.79 -33.47 -8.01
C THR A 35 4.12 -33.87 -6.57
N ASP A 36 3.66 -33.11 -5.59
CA ASP A 36 3.87 -33.33 -4.16
C ASP A 36 2.81 -32.55 -3.35
N ASN A 37 2.02 -33.22 -2.52
CA ASN A 37 0.98 -32.56 -1.72
C ASN A 37 1.55 -31.81 -0.51
N ASP A 38 2.76 -32.17 -0.08
CA ASP A 38 3.39 -31.58 1.10
C ASP A 38 4.17 -30.32 0.75
N LYS A 39 4.27 -29.95 -0.53
CA LYS A 39 4.95 -28.73 -0.97
C LYS A 39 3.97 -27.60 -1.26
N ARG A 40 4.45 -26.37 -1.04
CA ARG A 40 3.76 -25.15 -1.46
C ARG A 40 3.41 -25.21 -2.96
N PRO A 41 2.12 -25.14 -3.33
CA PRO A 41 1.71 -25.21 -4.73
C PRO A 41 1.88 -23.86 -5.44
N GLU A 42 2.11 -23.89 -6.75
CA GLU A 42 2.17 -22.68 -7.61
C GLU A 42 0.98 -22.54 -8.56
N ALA A 43 0.08 -23.53 -8.54
CA ALA A 43 -1.12 -23.61 -9.37
C ALA A 43 -2.27 -24.22 -8.58
N ASP A 44 -3.50 -23.89 -8.99
CA ASP A 44 -4.73 -24.12 -8.25
C ASP A 44 -4.76 -23.41 -6.88
N VAL A 45 -4.31 -22.16 -6.88
CA VAL A 45 -4.06 -21.34 -5.69
C VAL A 45 -4.78 -20.00 -5.75
N LEU A 46 -5.13 -19.46 -4.58
CA LEU A 46 -5.72 -18.14 -4.43
C LEU A 46 -4.73 -17.20 -3.75
N ASP A 47 -4.46 -16.07 -4.39
CA ASP A 47 -3.67 -14.99 -3.80
C ASP A 47 -4.56 -13.76 -3.56
N PHE A 48 -4.24 -12.99 -2.52
CA PHE A 48 -4.94 -11.77 -2.14
C PHE A 48 -4.21 -10.54 -2.68
N TYR A 49 -4.85 -9.83 -3.61
CA TYR A 49 -4.40 -8.57 -4.19
C TYR A 49 -5.28 -7.40 -3.77
N ILE A 50 -4.78 -6.19 -4.00
CA ILE A 50 -5.57 -4.96 -3.95
C ILE A 50 -5.55 -4.26 -5.31
N GLY A 51 -6.68 -3.65 -5.66
CA GLY A 51 -6.77 -2.63 -6.69
C GLY A 51 -7.29 -1.32 -6.10
N THR A 52 -6.96 -0.20 -6.73
CA THR A 52 -7.43 1.12 -6.26
C THR A 52 -8.24 1.82 -7.34
N SER A 53 -9.25 2.58 -6.93
CA SER A 53 -10.11 3.34 -7.82
C SER A 53 -10.55 4.66 -7.19
N ARG A 54 -10.84 5.65 -8.03
CA ARG A 54 -11.45 6.93 -7.64
C ARG A 54 -12.95 7.01 -7.96
N ASP A 55 -13.47 6.09 -8.77
CA ASP A 55 -14.87 6.10 -9.25
C ASP A 55 -15.64 4.80 -8.95
N ALA A 56 -15.01 3.85 -8.27
CA ALA A 56 -15.54 2.51 -7.98
C ALA A 56 -15.88 1.67 -9.23
N VAL A 57 -15.46 2.10 -10.41
CA VAL A 57 -15.70 1.42 -11.70
C VAL A 57 -14.38 0.96 -12.29
N ASN A 58 -13.42 1.89 -12.39
CA ASN A 58 -12.12 1.67 -13.00
C ASN A 58 -11.09 1.42 -11.90
N PHE A 59 -10.74 0.15 -11.67
CA PHE A 59 -9.71 -0.25 -10.70
C PHE A 59 -8.35 -0.46 -11.38
N ASP A 60 -7.30 0.11 -10.80
CA ASP A 60 -5.92 -0.24 -11.15
C ASP A 60 -5.61 -1.66 -10.67
N LYS A 61 -5.41 -2.57 -11.64
CA LYS A 61 -5.09 -3.99 -11.41
C LYS A 61 -3.63 -4.33 -11.71
N THR A 62 -2.76 -3.33 -11.83
CA THR A 62 -1.34 -3.53 -12.17
C THR A 62 -0.66 -4.54 -11.23
N TRP A 63 -1.05 -4.56 -9.96
CA TRP A 63 -0.51 -5.48 -8.94
C TRP A 63 -0.88 -6.94 -9.18
N VAL A 64 -2.12 -7.19 -9.63
CA VAL A 64 -2.58 -8.52 -10.05
C VAL A 64 -1.75 -9.01 -11.23
N HIS A 65 -1.59 -8.16 -12.26
CA HIS A 65 -0.83 -8.51 -13.46
C HIS A 65 0.67 -8.69 -13.19
N ALA A 66 1.22 -7.95 -12.24
CA ALA A 66 2.60 -8.08 -11.78
C ALA A 66 2.81 -9.24 -10.78
N ARG A 67 1.74 -9.97 -10.40
CA ARG A 67 1.77 -11.03 -9.38
C ARG A 67 2.42 -10.58 -8.07
N LYS A 68 2.06 -9.38 -7.60
CA LYS A 68 2.45 -8.82 -6.31
C LYS A 68 1.24 -8.82 -5.36
N PRO A 69 0.99 -9.91 -4.63
CA PRO A 69 -0.11 -9.95 -3.67
C PRO A 69 0.14 -8.96 -2.53
N LEU A 70 -0.94 -8.52 -1.87
CA LEU A 70 -0.84 -7.70 -0.66
C LEU A 70 -0.28 -8.54 0.51
N ILE A 71 -0.73 -9.78 0.62
CA ILE A 71 -0.26 -10.76 1.61
C ILE A 71 0.23 -11.98 0.83
N GLU A 72 1.51 -12.28 0.96
CA GLU A 72 2.13 -13.45 0.33
C GLU A 72 1.65 -14.75 1.02
N ARG A 73 1.36 -15.79 0.23
CA ARG A 73 1.12 -17.13 0.78
C ARG A 73 2.36 -17.65 1.49
N GLY A 74 2.17 -18.27 2.64
CA GLY A 74 3.26 -18.82 3.44
C GLY A 74 4.09 -19.90 2.75
N ASP A 75 5.21 -20.24 3.38
CA ASP A 75 6.09 -21.32 2.95
C ASP A 75 5.43 -22.70 3.16
N THR A 76 6.06 -23.74 2.62
CA THR A 76 5.66 -25.14 2.84
C THR A 76 5.45 -25.44 4.32
N GLY A 77 4.28 -26.00 4.66
CA GLY A 77 3.89 -26.34 6.03
C GLY A 77 3.13 -25.23 6.77
N SER A 78 3.06 -24.02 6.21
CA SER A 78 2.20 -22.97 6.75
C SER A 78 0.73 -23.22 6.44
N PHE A 79 -0.15 -22.76 7.33
CA PHE A 79 -1.60 -22.93 7.20
C PHE A 79 -2.23 -22.20 6.00
N ASP A 80 -1.48 -21.29 5.40
CA ASP A 80 -1.85 -20.43 4.28
C ASP A 80 -0.96 -20.66 3.05
N MET A 81 -0.23 -21.79 3.01
CA MET A 81 0.73 -22.08 1.94
C MET A 81 0.08 -22.19 0.56
N ALA A 82 -1.18 -22.63 0.48
CA ALA A 82 -1.86 -22.84 -0.79
C ALA A 82 -2.82 -21.70 -1.16
N MET A 83 -3.45 -21.06 -0.17
CA MET A 83 -4.40 -19.98 -0.43
C MET A 83 -4.34 -18.92 0.66
N VAL A 84 -4.38 -17.65 0.24
CA VAL A 84 -4.67 -16.49 1.07
C VAL A 84 -5.86 -15.77 0.45
N MET A 85 -6.99 -15.73 1.15
CA MET A 85 -8.23 -15.15 0.66
C MET A 85 -8.56 -13.82 1.33
N ALA A 86 -8.96 -12.86 0.51
CA ALA A 86 -9.32 -11.51 0.93
C ALA A 86 -10.44 -11.47 1.98
N THR A 87 -10.28 -10.61 2.99
CA THR A 87 -11.37 -10.17 3.88
C THR A 87 -12.37 -9.28 3.15
N SER A 88 -13.56 -9.15 3.73
CA SER A 88 -14.56 -8.18 3.30
C SER A 88 -14.13 -6.73 3.60
N GLU A 89 -13.38 -6.53 4.70
CA GLU A 89 -13.00 -5.20 5.20
C GLU A 89 -11.62 -5.21 5.88
N ILE A 90 -10.96 -4.04 5.88
CA ILE A 90 -9.74 -3.77 6.64
C ILE A 90 -10.10 -2.91 7.85
N ILE A 91 -9.67 -3.32 9.04
CA ILE A 91 -9.95 -2.61 10.28
C ILE A 91 -8.80 -1.65 10.55
N THR A 92 -9.10 -0.36 10.77
CA THR A 92 -8.08 0.61 11.16
C THR A 92 -8.14 0.83 12.66
N HIS A 93 -7.07 0.50 13.37
CA HIS A 93 -7.01 0.55 14.83
C HIS A 93 -5.59 0.90 15.31
N ASN A 94 -5.48 1.88 16.22
CA ASN A 94 -4.22 2.32 16.84
C ASN A 94 -3.05 2.50 15.84
N ASP A 95 -3.28 3.29 14.79
CA ASP A 95 -2.29 3.57 13.75
C ASP A 95 -1.81 2.34 12.96
N GLU A 96 -2.64 1.30 12.90
CA GLU A 96 -2.43 0.13 12.07
C GLU A 96 -3.68 -0.19 11.25
N HIS A 97 -3.47 -0.71 10.05
CA HIS A 97 -4.46 -1.48 9.31
C HIS A 97 -4.31 -2.96 9.65
N TRP A 98 -5.37 -3.54 10.17
CA TRP A 98 -5.51 -4.95 10.50
C TRP A 98 -6.27 -5.64 9.39
N ILE A 99 -5.58 -6.57 8.75
CA ILE A 99 -6.07 -7.31 7.59
C ILE A 99 -6.21 -8.76 8.04
N TYR A 100 -7.40 -9.12 8.48
CA TYR A 100 -7.75 -10.52 8.67
C TYR A 100 -7.83 -11.19 7.31
N TYR A 101 -7.43 -12.45 7.21
CA TYR A 101 -7.55 -13.23 5.97
C TYR A 101 -7.80 -14.69 6.29
N MET A 102 -8.36 -15.42 5.33
CA MET A 102 -8.47 -16.87 5.44
C MET A 102 -7.28 -17.53 4.72
N GLY A 103 -6.53 -18.33 5.47
CA GLY A 103 -5.47 -19.18 4.96
C GLY A 103 -5.96 -20.62 4.75
N CYS A 104 -5.52 -21.26 3.68
CA CYS A 104 -5.65 -22.70 3.50
C CYS A 104 -4.32 -23.31 3.05
N ASP A 105 -4.02 -24.50 3.55
CA ASP A 105 -2.86 -25.31 3.18
C ASP A 105 -3.17 -26.24 2.00
N THR A 106 -4.45 -26.44 1.68
CA THR A 106 -4.92 -27.20 0.52
C THR A 106 -5.22 -26.31 -0.69
N ARG A 107 -5.08 -26.88 -1.89
CA ARG A 107 -5.40 -26.21 -3.16
C ARG A 107 -6.89 -25.98 -3.35
N HIS A 108 -7.25 -25.03 -4.20
CA HIS A 108 -8.64 -24.59 -4.40
C HIS A 108 -9.58 -25.74 -4.83
N HIS A 109 -9.13 -26.61 -5.73
CA HIS A 109 -9.84 -27.82 -6.16
C HIS A 109 -9.17 -29.11 -5.65
N GLY A 110 -8.31 -29.00 -4.62
CA GLY A 110 -7.70 -30.14 -3.96
C GLY A 110 -8.73 -30.99 -3.21
N GLY A 111 -8.49 -32.30 -3.15
CA GLY A 111 -9.27 -33.18 -2.30
C GLY A 111 -9.10 -32.78 -0.83
N ARG A 112 -10.20 -32.69 -0.09
CA ARG A 112 -10.16 -32.44 1.35
C ARG A 112 -10.12 -33.76 2.11
N SER A 113 -9.18 -33.88 3.05
CA SER A 113 -9.16 -34.99 4.00
C SER A 113 -10.25 -34.80 5.05
N ILE A 114 -10.75 -35.89 5.64
CA ILE A 114 -11.68 -35.80 6.78
C ILE A 114 -11.02 -35.15 8.01
N ASN A 115 -9.69 -35.19 8.09
CA ASN A 115 -8.89 -34.58 9.16
C ASN A 115 -8.35 -33.19 8.76
N ASP A 116 -8.80 -32.64 7.64
CA ASP A 116 -8.44 -31.29 7.22
C ASP A 116 -8.90 -30.28 8.28
N LYS A 117 -7.99 -29.41 8.73
CA LYS A 117 -8.30 -28.36 9.70
C LYS A 117 -9.20 -27.27 9.10
N GLY A 118 -9.39 -27.29 7.78
CA GLY A 118 -10.13 -26.29 7.04
C GLY A 118 -9.41 -24.95 7.00
N GLY A 119 -10.13 -23.93 6.53
CA GLY A 119 -9.60 -22.57 6.49
C GLY A 119 -9.33 -22.03 7.91
N GLN A 120 -8.15 -21.46 8.11
CA GLN A 120 -7.74 -20.82 9.35
C GLN A 120 -7.69 -19.30 9.16
N ILE A 121 -7.86 -18.53 10.24
CA ILE A 121 -7.84 -17.06 10.18
C ILE A 121 -6.44 -16.56 10.55
N GLY A 122 -5.80 -15.86 9.61
CA GLY A 122 -4.58 -15.10 9.86
C GLY A 122 -4.88 -13.62 10.09
N LEU A 123 -3.93 -12.92 10.71
CA LEU A 123 -3.92 -11.46 10.85
C LEU A 123 -2.60 -10.91 10.32
N ALA A 124 -2.68 -10.09 9.28
CA ALA A 124 -1.57 -9.23 8.85
C ALA A 124 -1.81 -7.81 9.37
N LYS A 125 -0.73 -7.16 9.82
CA LYS A 125 -0.76 -5.78 10.29
C LYS A 125 0.13 -4.91 9.43
N LEU A 126 -0.35 -3.72 9.14
CA LEU A 126 0.36 -2.72 8.35
C LEU A 126 0.28 -1.38 9.08
N PRO A 127 1.38 -0.61 9.25
CA PRO A 127 1.28 0.73 9.79
C PRO A 127 0.35 1.62 8.94
N LEU A 128 -0.33 2.56 9.58
CA LEU A 128 -1.33 3.44 8.96
C LEU A 128 -0.84 4.00 7.61
N ASP A 129 -1.68 3.90 6.58
CA ASP A 129 -1.47 4.39 5.21
C ASP A 129 -0.22 3.87 4.48
N ARG A 130 0.47 2.83 5.00
CA ARG A 130 1.72 2.31 4.38
C ARG A 130 1.51 1.21 3.33
N PHE A 131 0.40 1.23 2.60
CA PHE A 131 0.08 0.21 1.57
C PHE A 131 1.08 0.22 0.41
N ILE A 132 1.41 1.41 -0.07
CA ILE A 132 2.35 1.65 -1.16
C ILE A 132 3.15 2.91 -0.83
N SER A 133 4.40 2.97 -1.26
CA SER A 133 5.19 4.19 -1.20
C SER A 133 5.68 4.60 -2.57
N GLN A 134 5.78 5.92 -2.76
CA GLN A 134 6.66 6.47 -3.77
C GLN A 134 8.06 6.60 -3.19
N SER A 135 9.04 6.02 -3.88
CA SER A 135 10.38 5.82 -3.33
C SER A 135 11.47 6.34 -4.24
N ALA A 136 12.52 6.92 -3.65
CA ALA A 136 13.77 7.20 -4.32
C ALA A 136 14.90 6.39 -3.67
N LYS A 137 15.82 5.86 -4.49
CA LYS A 137 17.00 5.10 -4.04
C LYS A 137 18.20 6.05 -3.88
N ASP A 138 19.33 5.70 -4.49
CA ASP A 138 20.59 6.43 -4.49
C ASP A 138 20.61 7.69 -5.39
N LYS A 139 19.52 7.96 -6.11
CA LYS A 139 19.32 9.20 -6.88
C LYS A 139 18.21 10.02 -6.26
N LEU A 140 18.41 11.34 -6.21
CA LEU A 140 17.39 12.28 -5.75
C LEU A 140 16.14 12.17 -6.65
N GLY A 141 15.02 11.81 -6.05
CA GLY A 141 13.70 11.79 -6.68
C GLY A 141 12.87 12.98 -6.21
N THR A 142 11.92 13.41 -7.04
CA THR A 142 10.95 14.44 -6.65
C THR A 142 9.53 14.04 -7.03
N ILE A 143 8.57 14.48 -6.21
CA ILE A 143 7.14 14.30 -6.45
C ILE A 143 6.49 15.66 -6.22
N THR A 144 5.69 16.12 -7.18
CA THR A 144 4.95 17.37 -7.06
C THR A 144 3.45 17.08 -7.14
N THR A 145 2.68 17.58 -6.19
CA THR A 145 1.22 17.47 -6.23
C THR A 145 0.64 18.34 -7.34
N LYS A 146 -0.60 18.05 -7.77
CA LYS A 146 -1.38 19.07 -8.50
C LYS A 146 -1.60 20.27 -7.56
N PRO A 147 -1.73 21.50 -8.10
CA PRO A 147 -2.09 22.66 -7.28
C PRO A 147 -3.45 22.45 -6.59
N PHE A 148 -3.55 22.85 -5.33
CA PHE A 148 -4.79 22.80 -4.55
C PHE A 148 -4.89 24.00 -3.61
N LYS A 149 -6.12 24.36 -3.23
CA LYS A 149 -6.36 25.42 -2.25
C LYS A 149 -6.00 24.91 -0.85
N LEU A 150 -5.11 25.60 -0.16
CA LEU A 150 -4.73 25.25 1.20
C LEU A 150 -5.83 25.71 2.18
N GLU A 151 -6.46 24.76 2.87
CA GLU A 151 -7.55 25.05 3.83
C GLU A 151 -7.12 24.95 5.29
N GLY A 152 -6.17 24.05 5.59
CA GLY A 152 -5.56 23.92 6.91
C GLY A 152 -4.26 24.70 7.05
N ASP A 153 -3.54 24.48 8.14
CA ASP A 153 -2.26 25.11 8.44
C ASP A 153 -1.14 24.11 8.68
N THR A 154 -1.45 22.83 8.94
CA THR A 154 -0.44 21.86 9.35
C THR A 154 -0.31 20.75 8.31
N LEU A 155 0.87 20.65 7.69
CA LEU A 155 1.24 19.49 6.87
C LEU A 155 1.71 18.35 7.77
N GLN A 156 1.09 17.18 7.61
CA GLN A 156 1.60 15.92 8.16
C GLN A 156 2.00 14.98 7.03
N VAL A 157 3.14 14.33 7.18
CA VAL A 157 3.72 13.44 6.18
C VAL A 157 4.03 12.09 6.81
N ASN A 158 3.57 11.03 6.17
CA ASN A 158 3.96 9.66 6.48
C ASN A 158 5.16 9.29 5.60
N VAL A 159 6.33 9.18 6.23
CA VAL A 159 7.61 9.05 5.54
C VAL A 159 8.53 8.10 6.29
N ASP A 160 9.31 7.33 5.52
CA ASP A 160 10.49 6.61 5.99
C ASP A 160 11.70 7.16 5.23
N ALA A 161 12.52 7.94 5.94
CA ALA A 161 13.84 8.39 5.51
C ALA A 161 14.90 7.92 6.52
N GLY A 162 14.70 6.75 7.15
CA GLY A 162 15.59 6.22 8.19
C GLY A 162 17.03 5.99 7.71
N LYS A 163 17.20 5.76 6.40
CA LYS A 163 18.51 5.57 5.75
C LYS A 163 18.83 6.68 4.75
N GLY A 164 18.06 7.77 4.78
CA GLY A 164 17.99 8.72 3.69
C GLY A 164 17.75 10.15 4.14
N ARG A 165 17.23 10.94 3.20
CA ARG A 165 16.86 12.33 3.40
C ARG A 165 15.51 12.61 2.77
N PHE A 166 14.72 13.37 3.49
CA PHE A 166 13.42 13.87 3.06
C PHE A 166 13.35 15.39 3.23
N HIS A 167 12.68 16.05 2.29
CA HIS A 167 12.31 17.46 2.41
C HIS A 167 11.05 17.79 1.61
N VAL A 168 10.39 18.90 1.95
CA VAL A 168 9.24 19.43 1.22
C VAL A 168 9.37 20.93 1.02
N GLU A 169 9.25 21.34 -0.25
CA GLU A 169 9.16 22.72 -0.68
C GLU A 169 7.72 23.06 -1.03
N ILE A 170 7.30 24.29 -0.75
CA ILE A 170 5.98 24.79 -1.13
C ILE A 170 6.12 25.67 -2.36
N LEU A 171 5.32 25.36 -3.38
CA LEU A 171 5.24 26.11 -4.62
C LEU A 171 3.94 26.91 -4.68
N ASP A 172 3.96 28.05 -5.36
CA ASP A 172 2.76 28.80 -5.70
C ASP A 172 1.95 28.13 -6.83
N ALA A 173 0.88 28.80 -7.27
CA ALA A 173 0.00 28.31 -8.33
C ALA A 173 0.72 28.17 -9.69
N ASP A 174 1.81 28.92 -9.91
CA ASP A 174 2.63 28.89 -11.13
C ASP A 174 3.78 27.88 -11.02
N GLY A 175 3.90 27.17 -9.89
CA GLY A 175 4.97 26.22 -9.63
C GLY A 175 6.29 26.85 -9.20
N LYS A 176 6.30 28.13 -8.80
CA LYS A 176 7.49 28.81 -8.29
C LYS A 176 7.63 28.60 -6.78
N PRO A 177 8.85 28.36 -6.26
CA PRO A 177 9.08 28.25 -4.82
C PRO A 177 8.65 29.51 -4.07
N ILE A 178 7.92 29.32 -2.97
CA ILE A 178 7.49 30.43 -2.11
C ILE A 178 8.61 30.74 -1.11
N PRO A 179 9.11 31.99 -1.04
CA PRO A 179 10.11 32.40 -0.05
C PRO A 179 9.65 32.11 1.38
N GLY A 180 10.54 31.58 2.22
CA GLY A 180 10.22 31.10 3.57
C GLY A 180 9.81 29.63 3.63
N PHE A 181 9.57 28.99 2.48
CA PHE A 181 9.11 27.59 2.35
C PHE A 181 9.94 26.79 1.33
N THR A 182 11.18 27.23 1.06
CA THR A 182 12.06 26.63 0.05
C THR A 182 12.99 25.56 0.62
N VAL A 183 13.59 24.75 -0.28
CA VAL A 183 14.56 23.70 0.11
C VAL A 183 15.80 24.22 0.83
N ASN A 184 16.21 25.46 0.57
CA ASN A 184 17.40 26.07 1.17
C ASN A 184 17.14 26.63 2.57
N GLU A 185 15.88 26.64 3.00
CA GLU A 185 15.46 27.23 4.27
C GLU A 185 15.22 26.15 5.34
N PHE A 186 15.86 24.98 5.24
CA PHE A 186 15.80 23.92 6.26
C PHE A 186 16.98 22.94 6.21
N ASN A 187 17.22 22.23 7.34
CA ASN A 187 18.15 21.10 7.41
C ASN A 187 17.39 19.81 7.08
N TYR A 188 17.69 19.13 5.98
CA TYR A 188 17.04 17.87 5.58
C TYR A 188 16.66 16.95 6.76
N TYR A 189 15.45 16.39 6.72
CA TYR A 189 15.06 15.35 7.66
C TYR A 189 15.80 14.06 7.29
N GLY A 190 16.80 13.69 8.08
CA GLY A 190 17.51 12.41 7.97
C GLY A 190 17.22 11.53 9.17
N SER A 191 17.29 10.21 8.97
CA SER A 191 17.06 9.22 10.03
C SER A 191 15.67 9.33 10.69
N VAL A 192 14.65 9.73 9.91
CA VAL A 192 13.26 9.84 10.39
C VAL A 192 12.41 8.70 9.84
N GLU A 193 11.57 8.12 10.69
CA GLU A 193 10.52 7.21 10.29
C GLU A 193 9.27 7.56 11.10
N GLU A 194 8.33 8.25 10.47
CA GLU A 194 7.23 8.92 11.17
C GLU A 194 5.94 8.75 10.38
N LEU A 195 4.83 8.50 11.09
CA LEU A 195 3.49 8.46 10.48
C LEU A 195 2.95 9.87 10.22
N ARG A 196 3.39 10.85 11.01
CA ARG A 196 2.87 12.22 11.01
C ARG A 196 3.99 13.24 11.23
N LEU A 197 5.08 13.10 10.47
CA LEU A 197 6.14 14.11 10.45
C LEU A 197 5.51 15.46 10.12
N LYS A 198 5.84 16.49 10.89
CA LYS A 198 5.42 17.87 10.63
C LYS A 198 6.62 18.65 10.10
N PRO A 199 6.73 18.85 8.78
CA PRO A 199 7.82 19.62 8.21
C PRO A 199 7.79 21.05 8.72
N GLN A 200 8.98 21.58 8.99
CA GLN A 200 9.21 22.95 9.42
C GLN A 200 10.18 23.59 8.45
N TRP A 201 10.14 24.92 8.40
CA TRP A 201 11.08 25.76 7.68
C TRP A 201 11.70 26.72 8.68
N LYS A 202 12.88 27.26 8.38
CA LYS A 202 13.73 28.01 9.32
C LYS A 202 12.96 29.07 10.12
N ASN A 203 12.07 29.80 9.45
CA ASN A 203 11.27 30.87 10.05
C ASN A 203 9.76 30.56 10.10
N ASN A 204 9.31 29.42 9.57
CA ASN A 204 7.90 29.04 9.50
C ASN A 204 7.70 27.66 10.11
N LYS A 205 6.90 27.57 11.17
CA LYS A 205 6.61 26.30 11.87
C LYS A 205 5.47 25.51 11.23
N ASP A 206 4.68 26.17 10.40
CA ASP A 206 3.46 25.67 9.78
C ASP A 206 3.17 26.47 8.48
N LEU A 207 2.03 26.20 7.86
CA LEU A 207 1.55 26.80 6.61
C LEU A 207 0.51 27.92 6.83
N SER A 208 0.33 28.42 8.06
CA SER A 208 -0.73 29.37 8.40
C SER A 208 -0.73 30.63 7.52
N THR A 209 0.45 31.14 7.15
CA THR A 209 0.64 32.33 6.29
C THR A 209 0.24 32.11 4.83
N LEU A 210 0.00 30.85 4.44
CA LEU A 210 -0.41 30.44 3.10
C LEU A 210 -1.88 30.02 3.02
N LYS A 211 -2.60 30.04 4.14
CA LYS A 211 -4.01 29.61 4.19
C LYS A 211 -4.87 30.38 3.18
N GLY A 212 -5.71 29.66 2.45
CA GLY A 212 -6.57 30.17 1.40
C GLY A 212 -5.89 30.35 0.03
N LYS A 213 -4.56 30.26 -0.06
CA LYS A 213 -3.82 30.31 -1.33
C LYS A 213 -3.86 28.97 -2.05
N THR A 214 -3.70 29.00 -3.36
CA THR A 214 -3.46 27.78 -4.15
C THR A 214 -1.96 27.49 -4.15
N ILE A 215 -1.58 26.28 -3.71
CA ILE A 215 -0.19 25.85 -3.58
C ILE A 215 0.01 24.45 -4.19
N SER A 216 1.25 24.07 -4.42
CA SER A 216 1.65 22.67 -4.64
C SER A 216 2.72 22.26 -3.63
N LEU A 217 2.71 20.98 -3.23
CA LEU A 217 3.76 20.40 -2.40
C LEU A 217 4.76 19.70 -3.32
N LYS A 218 6.05 20.03 -3.19
CA LYS A 218 7.15 19.35 -3.87
C LYS A 218 8.00 18.61 -2.87
N PHE A 219 7.87 17.29 -2.86
CA PHE A 219 8.65 16.39 -2.02
C PHE A 219 9.97 16.02 -2.70
N TYR A 220 11.04 16.02 -1.92
CA TYR A 220 12.37 15.59 -2.31
C TYR A 220 12.75 14.36 -1.51
N LEU A 221 13.17 13.30 -2.20
CA LEU A 221 13.45 11.99 -1.63
C LEU A 221 14.84 11.51 -2.04
N TYR A 222 15.63 11.06 -1.08
CA TYR A 222 16.89 10.35 -1.30
C TYR A 222 16.98 9.19 -0.33
N ASN A 223 17.05 7.95 -0.83
CA ASN A 223 16.97 6.71 -0.05
C ASN A 223 15.80 6.74 0.96
N ALA A 224 14.64 7.19 0.47
CA ALA A 224 13.47 7.51 1.29
C ALA A 224 12.18 7.09 0.57
N LYS A 225 11.14 6.86 1.37
CA LYS A 225 9.81 6.42 0.97
C LYS A 225 8.77 7.40 1.50
N LEU A 226 7.95 7.95 0.61
CA LEU A 226 6.77 8.74 0.94
C LEU A 226 5.53 7.85 0.79
N TYR A 227 4.75 7.70 1.86
CA TYR A 227 3.54 6.87 1.86
C TYR A 227 2.29 7.71 1.67
N ALA A 228 2.10 8.75 2.50
CA ALA A 228 0.92 9.60 2.49
C ALA A 228 1.24 11.00 3.02
N PHE A 229 0.33 11.95 2.77
CA PHE A 229 0.36 13.27 3.40
C PHE A 229 -1.06 13.78 3.60
N GLN A 230 -1.23 14.69 4.55
CA GLN A 230 -2.50 15.36 4.81
C GLN A 230 -2.27 16.79 5.29
N ILE A 231 -3.24 17.65 5.00
CA ILE A 231 -3.35 18.99 5.58
C ILE A 231 -4.38 18.93 6.70
N LYS A 232 -4.01 19.38 7.90
CA LYS A 232 -4.89 19.55 9.06
C LYS A 232 -5.25 21.02 9.25
#